data_AF-A0AAN5CBY3-F1
#
_entry.id   AF-A0AAN5CBY3-F1
#
_cell.length_a   1.000
_cell.length_b   1.000
_cell.length_c   1.000
_cell.angle_alpha   90.00
_cell.angle_beta   90.00
_cell.angle_gamma   90.00
#
_symmetry.space_group_name_H-M   'P 1'
#
loop_
_entity.id
_entity.type
_entity.pdbx_description
1 polymer ?
#
loop_
_entity_poly.entity_id
_entity_poly.type
_entity_poly.pdbx_seq_one_letter_code
_entity_poly.pdbx_strand_id
1 'polypeptide(L)'
;KMTASKRVIIDKARKVVSIRENLLRELLAEFGATFLLVFLGTCNVAQFVLTQHKVNSWVSVQLGWGLIITFCIYTATRTSGAHMNPAISFMIYTFGHLTLKKFLLYSLMQMIGAFVGSAAMYAYY
;
A
#
# COMPACT_ATOMS: atom_id res chain seq x y z
N LYS A 1 -27.20 -8.43 17.08
CA LYS A 1 -27.03 -7.34 18.08
C LYS A 1 -25.92 -7.73 19.05
N MET A 2 -24.83 -6.95 19.16
CA MET A 2 -23.64 -7.30 19.96
C MET A 2 -23.82 -6.89 21.43
N THR A 3 -23.65 -7.85 22.36
CA THR A 3 -23.84 -7.68 23.82
C THR A 3 -22.80 -6.73 24.43
N ALA A 4 -23.22 -5.96 25.45
CA ALA A 4 -22.41 -4.90 26.06
C ALA A 4 -21.05 -5.36 26.59
N SER A 5 -20.98 -6.57 27.15
CA SER A 5 -19.73 -7.18 27.65
C SER A 5 -18.69 -7.43 26.53
N LYS A 6 -19.14 -7.84 25.33
CA LYS A 6 -18.24 -8.01 24.17
C LYS A 6 -17.65 -6.68 23.70
N ARG A 7 -18.41 -5.57 23.76
CA ARG A 7 -17.88 -4.24 23.41
C ARG A 7 -16.76 -3.80 24.34
N VAL A 8 -16.93 -3.99 25.66
CA VAL A 8 -15.90 -3.62 26.65
C VAL A 8 -14.59 -4.37 26.44
N ILE A 9 -14.65 -5.66 26.13
CA ILE A 9 -13.45 -6.48 25.84
C ILE A 9 -12.80 -6.03 24.53
N ILE A 10 -13.59 -5.81 23.48
CA ILE A 10 -13.10 -5.31 22.19
C ILE A 10 -12.46 -3.91 22.36
N ASP A 11 -13.07 -3.03 23.16
CA ASP A 11 -12.55 -1.68 23.40
C ASP A 11 -11.27 -1.70 24.23
N LYS A 12 -11.14 -2.63 25.19
CA LYS A 12 -9.88 -2.86 25.93
C LYS A 12 -8.79 -3.40 25.00
N ALA A 13 -9.08 -4.41 24.20
CA ALA A 13 -8.14 -4.98 23.24
C ALA A 13 -7.72 -3.93 22.19
N ARG A 14 -8.68 -3.14 21.68
CA ARG A 14 -8.43 -2.02 20.78
C ARG A 14 -7.52 -0.98 21.41
N LYS A 15 -7.68 -0.67 22.71
CA LYS A 15 -6.79 0.27 23.41
C LYS A 15 -5.34 -0.20 23.51
N VAL A 16 -5.12 -1.51 23.56
CA VAL A 16 -3.79 -2.14 23.63
C VAL A 16 -3.14 -2.23 22.24
N VAL A 17 -3.94 -2.51 21.20
CA VAL A 17 -3.43 -2.73 19.83
C VAL A 17 -3.46 -1.44 18.97
N SER A 18 -4.25 -0.44 19.36
CA SER A 18 -4.36 0.82 18.63
C SER A 18 -3.07 1.63 18.72
N ILE A 19 -2.38 1.76 17.60
CA ILE A 19 -1.35 2.79 17.41
C ILE A 19 -2.03 4.14 17.62
N ARG A 20 -1.56 4.92 18.60
CA ARG A 20 -2.13 6.24 18.94
C ARG A 20 -1.61 7.37 18.06
N GLU A 21 -0.40 7.20 17.53
CA GLU A 21 0.24 8.18 16.64
C GLU A 21 -0.32 8.06 15.22
N ASN A 22 -1.07 9.08 14.79
CA ASN A 22 -1.64 9.13 13.45
C ASN A 22 -0.56 9.03 12.37
N LEU A 23 0.60 9.67 12.58
CA LEU A 23 1.72 9.63 11.64
C LEU A 23 2.24 8.20 11.43
N LEU A 24 2.41 7.41 12.50
CA LEU A 24 2.91 6.04 12.35
C LEU A 24 1.91 5.16 11.58
N ARG A 25 0.61 5.35 11.80
CA ARG A 25 -0.44 4.63 11.06
C ARG A 25 -0.41 4.97 9.57
N GLU A 26 -0.25 6.25 9.26
CA GLU A 26 -0.10 6.74 7.89
C GLU A 26 1.14 6.13 7.21
N LEU A 27 2.29 6.15 7.89
CA LEU A 27 3.54 5.62 7.37
C LEU A 27 3.50 4.11 7.11
N LEU A 28 2.89 3.34 8.03
CA LEU A 28 2.68 1.91 7.84
C LEU A 28 1.69 1.62 6.70
N ALA A 29 0.67 2.46 6.54
CA ALA A 29 -0.26 2.34 5.43
C ALA A 29 0.43 2.61 4.08
N GLU A 30 1.25 3.66 3.98
CA GLU A 30 2.04 3.96 2.77
C GLU A 30 3.04 2.85 2.46
N PHE A 31 3.78 2.36 3.46
CA PHE A 31 4.68 1.23 3.30
C PHE A 31 3.94 -0.02 2.78
N GLY A 32 2.87 -0.43 3.46
CA GLY A 32 2.12 -1.65 3.14
C GLY A 32 1.43 -1.57 1.78
N ALA A 33 0.88 -0.41 1.44
CA ALA A 33 0.19 -0.21 0.18
C ALA A 33 1.18 -0.17 -1.00
N THR A 34 2.34 0.50 -0.85
CA THR A 34 3.40 0.44 -1.87
C THR A 34 4.02 -0.95 -1.99
N PHE A 35 4.20 -1.67 -0.88
CA PHE A 35 4.61 -3.08 -0.88
C PHE A 35 3.65 -3.93 -1.74
N LEU A 36 2.35 -3.86 -1.47
CA LEU A 36 1.34 -4.62 -2.22
C LEU A 36 1.30 -4.22 -3.70
N LEU A 37 1.36 -2.91 -3.98
CA LEU A 37 1.40 -2.39 -5.35
C LEU A 37 2.56 -2.99 -6.14
N VAL A 38 3.77 -2.92 -5.59
CA VAL A 38 4.97 -3.40 -6.29
C VAL A 38 5.01 -4.91 -6.34
N PHE A 39 4.71 -5.61 -5.25
CA PHE A 39 4.67 -7.08 -5.21
C PHE A 39 3.68 -7.64 -6.25
N LEU A 40 2.41 -7.25 -6.18
CA LEU A 40 1.37 -7.78 -7.07
C LEU A 40 1.60 -7.32 -8.52
N GLY A 41 1.99 -6.05 -8.71
CA GLY A 41 2.23 -5.50 -10.04
C GLY A 41 3.39 -6.17 -10.75
N THR A 42 4.50 -6.40 -10.04
CA THR A 42 5.66 -7.12 -10.61
C THR A 42 5.37 -8.62 -10.76
N CYS A 43 4.59 -9.24 -9.88
CA CYS A 43 4.12 -10.62 -10.07
C CYS A 43 3.27 -10.80 -11.33
N ASN A 44 2.40 -9.83 -11.65
CA ASN A 44 1.60 -9.82 -12.87
C ASN A 44 2.50 -9.74 -14.13
N VAL A 45 3.56 -8.93 -14.10
CA VAL A 45 4.56 -8.85 -15.18
C VAL A 45 5.41 -10.13 -15.25
N ALA A 46 5.85 -10.67 -14.11
CA ALA A 46 6.63 -11.90 -14.04
C ALA A 46 5.88 -13.08 -14.66
N GLN A 47 4.59 -13.23 -14.37
CA GLN A 47 3.74 -14.24 -15.00
C GLN A 47 3.76 -14.14 -16.52
N PHE A 48 3.65 -12.92 -17.05
CA PHE A 48 3.66 -12.67 -18.50
C PHE A 48 5.00 -13.01 -19.15
N VAL A 49 6.11 -12.61 -18.53
CA VAL A 49 7.46 -12.83 -19.07
C VAL A 49 7.90 -14.28 -18.93
N LEU A 50 7.76 -14.89 -17.74
CA LEU A 50 8.24 -16.24 -17.45
C LEU A 50 7.46 -17.33 -18.20
N THR A 51 6.18 -17.10 -18.50
CA THR A 51 5.38 -18.04 -19.30
C THR A 51 5.54 -17.85 -20.80
N GLN A 52 6.43 -16.95 -21.24
CA GLN A 52 6.62 -16.60 -22.65
C GLN A 52 5.29 -16.25 -23.35
N HIS A 53 4.44 -15.49 -22.66
CA HIS A 53 3.14 -15.00 -23.17
C HIS A 53 2.10 -16.10 -23.46
N LYS A 54 2.28 -17.33 -22.96
CA LYS A 54 1.34 -18.44 -23.17
C LYS A 54 0.11 -18.38 -22.26
N VAL A 55 0.29 -17.90 -21.03
CA VAL A 55 -0.76 -17.90 -20.00
C VAL A 55 -1.36 -16.50 -19.80
N ASN A 56 -0.60 -15.45 -20.11
CA ASN A 56 -1.01 -14.07 -19.91
C ASN A 56 -0.79 -13.25 -21.19
N SER A 57 -1.67 -12.28 -21.43
CA SER A 57 -1.59 -11.39 -22.59
C SER A 57 -1.17 -9.97 -22.17
N TRP A 58 -0.68 -9.17 -23.10
CA TRP A 58 -0.28 -7.79 -22.79
C TRP A 58 -1.45 -6.93 -22.29
N VAL A 59 -2.66 -7.17 -22.82
CA VAL A 59 -3.89 -6.48 -22.39
C VAL A 59 -4.24 -6.86 -20.95
N SER A 60 -4.13 -8.14 -20.62
CA SER A 60 -4.36 -8.65 -19.27
C SER A 60 -3.37 -8.07 -18.26
N VAL A 61 -2.10 -7.86 -18.64
CA VAL A 61 -1.11 -7.18 -17.79
C VAL A 61 -1.55 -5.75 -17.47
N GLN A 62 -1.98 -4.97 -18.48
CA GLN A 62 -2.44 -3.60 -18.30
C GLN A 62 -3.68 -3.51 -17.40
N LEU A 63 -4.68 -4.37 -17.65
CA LEU A 63 -5.88 -4.45 -16.82
C LEU A 63 -5.52 -4.87 -15.38
N GLY A 64 -4.61 -5.82 -15.21
CA GLY A 64 -4.08 -6.25 -13.93
C GLY A 64 -3.50 -5.10 -13.13
N TRP A 65 -2.64 -4.27 -13.74
CA TRP A 65 -2.10 -3.07 -13.09
C TRP A 65 -3.20 -2.10 -12.63
N GLY A 66 -4.20 -1.83 -13.48
CA GLY A 66 -5.32 -0.96 -13.11
C GLY A 66 -6.13 -1.48 -11.92
N LEU A 67 -6.40 -2.78 -11.88
CA LEU A 67 -7.11 -3.43 -10.76
C LEU A 67 -6.27 -3.43 -9.48
N ILE A 68 -4.97 -3.71 -9.57
CA ILE A 68 -4.03 -3.71 -8.43
C ILE A 68 -3.93 -2.32 -7.83
N ILE A 69 -3.77 -1.28 -8.64
CA ILE A 69 -3.72 0.11 -8.17
C ILE A 69 -5.03 0.47 -7.45
N THR A 70 -6.17 0.15 -8.05
CA THR A 70 -7.50 0.41 -7.47
C THR A 70 -7.64 -0.28 -6.11
N PHE A 71 -7.28 -1.56 -6.03
CA PHE A 71 -7.28 -2.32 -4.79
C PHE A 71 -6.41 -1.65 -3.72
N CYS A 72 -5.16 -1.32 -4.02
CA CYS A 72 -4.24 -0.71 -3.07
C CYS A 72 -4.76 0.65 -2.58
N ILE A 73 -5.31 1.49 -3.47
CA ILE A 73 -5.96 2.75 -3.09
C ILE A 73 -7.08 2.50 -2.09
N TYR A 74 -8.02 1.59 -2.38
CA TYR A 74 -9.12 1.28 -1.45
C TYR A 74 -8.64 0.82 -0.08
N THR A 75 -7.49 0.15 0.02
CA THR A 75 -6.92 -0.26 1.31
C THR A 75 -6.34 0.89 2.13
N ALA A 76 -5.74 1.91 1.49
CA ALA A 76 -4.95 2.94 2.17
C ALA A 76 -5.62 4.32 2.22
N THR A 77 -6.69 4.57 1.46
CA THR A 77 -7.34 5.90 1.38
C THR A 77 -7.80 6.41 2.74
N ARG A 78 -8.36 5.55 3.60
CA ARG A 78 -8.88 5.97 4.91
C ARG A 78 -7.80 6.23 5.96
N THR A 79 -6.58 5.78 5.72
CA THR A 79 -5.47 5.86 6.69
C THR A 79 -4.46 6.92 6.31
N SER A 80 -3.91 6.89 5.09
CA SER A 80 -2.84 7.81 4.66
C SER A 80 -3.19 8.75 3.51
N GLY A 81 -4.33 8.52 2.85
CA GLY A 81 -4.67 9.17 1.58
C GLY A 81 -4.19 8.40 0.34
N ALA A 82 -3.55 7.23 0.54
CA ALA A 82 -3.09 6.32 -0.52
C ALA A 82 -2.19 6.98 -1.57
N HIS A 83 -1.12 7.66 -1.15
CA HIS A 83 -0.21 8.27 -2.11
C HIS A 83 0.58 7.19 -2.86
N MET A 84 1.14 6.23 -2.11
CA MET A 84 1.87 5.03 -2.55
C MET A 84 3.04 5.30 -3.53
N ASN A 85 3.37 6.56 -3.75
CA ASN A 85 4.24 7.04 -4.80
C ASN A 85 4.86 8.38 -4.37
N PRO A 86 6.20 8.52 -4.40
CA PRO A 86 6.87 9.76 -4.08
C PRO A 86 6.44 10.93 -4.97
N ALA A 87 6.15 10.69 -6.25
CA ALA A 87 5.70 11.73 -7.18
C ALA A 87 4.29 12.26 -6.82
N ILE A 88 3.39 11.39 -6.40
CA ILE A 88 2.05 11.77 -5.93
C ILE A 88 2.17 12.55 -4.61
N SER A 89 3.03 12.09 -3.70
CA SER A 89 3.30 12.79 -2.45
C SER A 89 3.90 14.18 -2.69
N PHE A 90 4.78 14.31 -3.69
CA PHE A 90 5.35 15.59 -4.10
C PHE A 90 4.28 16.52 -4.68
N MET A 91 3.41 16.03 -5.56
CA MET A 91 2.30 16.81 -6.10
C MET A 91 1.39 17.36 -4.98
N ILE A 92 1.01 16.52 -4.02
CA ILE A 92 0.15 16.92 -2.89
C ILE A 92 0.88 17.91 -1.97
N TYR A 93 2.20 17.77 -1.82
CA TYR A 93 3.05 18.77 -1.16
C TYR A 93 3.03 20.11 -1.90
N THR A 94 3.17 20.13 -3.22
CA THR A 94 3.13 21.38 -4.00
C THR A 94 1.78 22.10 -3.94
N PHE A 95 0.68 21.36 -3.74
CA PHE A 95 -0.64 21.94 -3.51
C PHE A 95 -0.89 22.37 -2.06
N GLY A 96 0.10 22.25 -1.17
CA GLY A 96 -0.01 22.70 0.22
C GLY A 96 -0.83 21.79 1.13
N HIS A 97 -1.18 20.59 0.65
CA HIS A 97 -1.98 19.61 1.42
C HIS A 97 -1.12 18.62 2.23
N LEU A 98 0.21 18.70 2.11
CA LEU A 98 1.16 17.86 2.85
C LEU A 98 2.30 18.72 3.41
N THR A 99 2.78 18.42 4.62
CA THR A 99 3.97 19.11 5.17
C THR A 99 5.26 18.49 4.61
N LEU A 100 6.33 19.28 4.51
CA LEU A 100 7.62 18.81 4.00
C LEU A 100 8.14 17.59 4.77
N LYS A 101 8.01 17.60 6.11
CA LYS A 101 8.41 16.47 6.96
C LYS A 101 7.61 15.20 6.65
N LYS A 102 6.29 15.31 6.44
CA LYS A 102 5.45 14.17 6.05
C LYS A 102 5.81 13.67 4.66
N PHE A 103 6.02 14.57 3.69
CA PHE A 103 6.45 14.22 2.35
C PHE A 103 7.71 13.35 2.35
N LEU A 104 8.75 13.77 3.08
CA LEU A 104 10.02 13.02 3.15
C LEU A 104 9.85 11.64 3.78
N LEU A 105 9.07 11.56 4.88
CA LEU A 105 8.80 10.29 5.55
C LEU A 105 7.94 9.35 4.69
N TYR A 106 6.92 9.87 4.00
CA TYR A 106 6.11 9.10 3.06
C TYR A 106 6.98 8.54 1.93
N SER A 107 7.81 9.39 1.32
CA SER A 107 8.70 9.00 0.23
C SER A 107 9.67 7.90 0.66
N LEU A 108 10.24 8.02 1.88
CA LEU A 108 11.11 6.98 2.44
C LEU A 108 10.35 5.66 2.62
N MET A 109 9.16 5.68 3.22
CA MET A 109 8.36 4.47 3.46
C MET A 109 7.88 3.82 2.18
N GLN A 110 7.53 4.62 1.16
CA GLN A 110 7.17 4.13 -0.17
C GLN A 110 8.37 3.44 -0.84
N MET A 111 9.57 4.02 -0.75
CA MET A 111 10.78 3.40 -1.31
C MET A 111 11.14 2.08 -0.62
N ILE A 112 11.04 2.03 0.72
CA ILE A 112 11.28 0.80 1.47
C ILE A 112 10.20 -0.24 1.14
N GLY A 113 8.93 0.17 1.05
CA GLY A 113 7.82 -0.71 0.65
C GLY A 113 8.02 -1.30 -0.73
N ALA A 114 8.42 -0.47 -1.70
CA ALA A 114 8.73 -0.90 -3.05
C ALA A 114 9.88 -1.92 -3.08
N PHE A 115 10.98 -1.64 -2.37
CA PHE A 115 12.12 -2.53 -2.29
C PHE A 115 11.74 -3.90 -1.71
N VAL A 116 11.02 -3.92 -0.59
CA VAL A 116 10.56 -5.17 0.04
C VAL A 116 9.56 -5.90 -0.86
N GLY A 117 8.69 -5.18 -1.57
CA GLY A 117 7.75 -5.76 -2.53
C GLY A 117 8.45 -6.44 -3.70
N SER A 118 9.48 -5.80 -4.26
CA SER A 118 10.32 -6.40 -5.30
C SER A 118 11.09 -7.62 -4.78
N ALA A 119 11.67 -7.55 -3.58
CA ALA A 119 12.36 -8.69 -2.97
C ALA A 119 11.41 -9.87 -2.73
N ALA A 120 10.18 -9.61 -2.29
CA ALA A 120 9.15 -10.64 -2.12
C ALA A 120 8.73 -11.27 -3.45
N MET A 121 8.61 -10.48 -4.52
CA MET A 121 8.34 -11.02 -5.86
C MET A 121 9.45 -11.95 -6.31
N TYR A 122 10.72 -11.53 -6.15
CA TYR A 122 11.89 -12.34 -6.50
C TYR A 122 11.96 -13.63 -5.68
N ALA A 123 11.54 -13.62 -4.41
CA ALA A 123 11.49 -14.83 -3.60
C ALA A 123 10.34 -15.77 -3.96
N TYR A 124 9.29 -15.27 -4.60
CA TYR A 124 8.08 -16.03 -4.92
C TYR A 124 8.16 -16.73 -6.28
N TYR A 125 8.81 -16.12 -7.27
CA TYR A 125 9.00 -16.66 -8.62
C TYR A 125 10.37 -17.31 -8.79
#